data_AF-A0A7C6SIH0-F1
#
_entry.id   AF-A0A7C6SIH0-F1
#
_cell.length_a   1.000
_cell.length_b   1.000
_cell.length_c   1.000
_cell.angle_alpha   90.00
_cell.angle_beta   90.00
_cell.angle_gamma   90.00
#
_symmetry.space_group_name_H-M   'P 1'
#
loop_
_entity.id
_entity.type
_entity.pdbx_description
1 polymer ?
#
loop_
_entity_poly.entity_id
_entity_poly.type
_entity_poly.pdbx_seq_one_letter_code
_entity_poly.pdbx_strand_id
1 'polypeptide(L)'
;MNLDKQKAFIIHVIYIAMILGITYFSIKYFLPLLMPFVIGVFIAFAFRYPIDLIQSKLKIRRVIVAIIFLVFFYAVVGLLLSLIGFKVFNSIAELFYSLPALYDQTIEPAINTIADNLILHFPGIQTYVEEFLYDINDTIFSFVKTMSSTAVTGITGIAGQLPSLLIKFIFTIVASFFFTIDFYKIGDFIMKQF
;
A
#
# COMPACT_ATOMS: atom_id res chain seq x y z
N MET A 1 48.40 15.27 32.38
CA MET A 1 47.19 14.93 31.62
C MET A 1 46.21 16.09 31.75
N ASN A 2 45.85 16.76 30.65
CA ASN A 2 45.12 18.04 30.71
C ASN A 2 43.61 17.78 30.81
N LEU A 3 43.12 17.62 32.04
CA LEU A 3 41.75 17.21 32.38
C LEU A 3 40.67 18.08 31.71
N ASP A 4 40.95 19.37 31.51
CA ASP A 4 40.00 20.31 30.93
C ASP A 4 39.78 20.06 29.44
N LYS A 5 40.83 19.65 28.70
CA LYS A 5 40.72 19.28 27.29
C LYS A 5 39.90 18.00 27.10
N GLN A 6 40.04 17.03 28.01
CA GLN A 6 39.26 15.79 27.98
C GLN A 6 37.78 16.03 28.32
N LYS A 7 37.49 16.87 29.32
CA LYS A 7 36.11 17.29 29.65
C LYS A 7 35.45 18.04 28.49
N ALA A 8 36.16 19.00 27.88
CA ALA A 8 35.65 19.74 26.73
C ALA A 8 35.36 18.81 25.54
N PHE A 9 36.24 17.85 25.25
CA PHE A 9 36.02 16.86 24.21
C PHE A 9 34.76 16.01 24.48
N ILE A 10 34.61 15.50 25.70
CA ILE A 10 33.42 14.73 26.10
C ILE A 10 32.14 15.56 25.94
N ILE A 11 32.15 16.83 26.36
CA ILE A 11 31.00 17.72 26.23
C ILE A 11 30.63 17.93 24.76
N HIS A 12 31.61 18.18 23.87
CA HIS A 12 31.34 18.35 22.44
C HIS A 12 30.80 17.07 21.80
N VAL A 13 31.35 15.90 22.14
CA VAL A 13 30.87 14.61 21.64
C VAL A 13 29.43 14.34 22.09
N ILE A 14 29.12 14.59 23.37
CA ILE A 14 27.75 14.42 23.90
C ILE A 14 26.80 15.43 23.26
N TYR A 15 27.22 16.67 23.06
CA TYR A 15 26.42 17.71 22.41
C TYR A 15 26.06 17.32 20.96
N ILE A 16 27.06 16.90 20.17
CA ILE A 16 26.84 16.42 18.80
C ILE A 16 25.96 15.17 18.81
N ALA A 17 26.20 14.22 19.71
CA ALA A 17 25.38 13.02 19.83
C ALA A 17 23.92 13.34 20.18
N MET A 18 23.68 14.35 21.02
CA MET A 18 22.33 14.81 21.36
C MET A 18 21.64 15.45 20.16
N ILE A 19 22.33 16.32 19.41
CA ILE A 19 21.78 16.91 18.17
C ILE A 19 21.45 15.82 17.16
N LEU A 20 22.39 14.93 16.87
CA LEU A 20 22.18 13.82 15.94
C LEU A 20 21.02 12.92 16.40
N GLY A 21 20.91 12.66 17.71
CA GLY A 21 19.79 11.94 18.31
C GLY A 21 18.46 12.65 18.04
N ILE A 22 18.35 13.94 18.35
CA ILE A 22 17.12 14.73 18.13
C ILE A 22 16.77 14.80 16.63
N THR A 23 17.75 15.01 15.76
CA THR A 23 17.55 15.03 14.31
C THR A 23 17.08 13.66 13.82
N TYR A 24 17.69 12.56 14.27
CA TYR A 24 17.27 11.21 13.93
C TYR A 24 15.83 10.92 14.38
N PHE A 25 15.48 11.27 15.62
CA PHE A 25 14.11 11.11 16.13
C PHE A 25 13.11 11.96 15.33
N SER A 26 13.44 13.21 15.05
CA SER A 26 12.61 14.10 14.24
C SER A 26 12.39 13.54 12.83
N ILE A 27 13.44 13.07 12.16
CA ILE A 27 13.33 12.49 10.81
C ILE A 27 12.54 11.18 10.86
N LYS A 28 12.77 10.32 11.86
CA LYS A 28 12.13 8.99 11.90
C LYS A 28 10.65 9.03 12.27
N TYR A 29 10.24 9.94 13.16
CA TYR A 29 8.88 9.96 13.70
C TYR A 29 8.04 11.14 13.19
N PHE A 30 8.64 12.32 13.04
CA PHE A 30 7.93 13.52 12.59
C PHE A 30 7.77 13.54 11.06
N LEU A 31 8.80 13.13 10.30
CA LEU A 31 8.74 13.16 8.84
C LEU A 31 7.61 12.28 8.26
N PRO A 32 7.38 11.02 8.72
CA PRO A 32 6.26 10.21 8.24
C PRO A 32 4.89 10.84 8.51
N LEU A 33 4.75 11.57 9.62
CA LEU A 33 3.52 12.31 9.93
C LEU A 33 3.32 13.50 8.98
N LEU A 34 4.42 14.11 8.51
CA LEU A 34 4.41 15.21 7.55
C LEU A 34 4.34 14.75 6.09
N MET A 35 4.48 13.45 5.79
CA MET A 35 4.40 12.92 4.41
C MET A 35 3.16 13.37 3.62
N PRO A 36 1.94 13.44 4.20
CA PRO A 36 0.77 13.97 3.49
C PRO A 36 0.99 15.40 2.95
N PHE A 37 1.72 16.22 3.70
CA PHE A 37 2.05 17.58 3.30
C PHE A 37 3.12 17.62 2.23
N VAL A 38 4.16 16.76 2.35
CA VAL A 38 5.19 16.61 1.31
C VAL A 38 4.55 16.20 -0.02
N ILE A 39 3.68 15.19 -0.01
CA ILE A 39 2.94 14.76 -1.20
C ILE A 39 2.07 15.91 -1.73
N GLY A 40 1.40 16.67 -0.86
CA GLY A 40 0.60 17.81 -1.28
C GLY A 40 1.39 18.93 -1.95
N VAL A 41 2.62 19.19 -1.48
CA VAL A 41 3.55 20.11 -2.15
C VAL A 41 3.92 19.59 -3.54
N PHE A 42 4.28 18.31 -3.68
CA PHE A 42 4.56 17.71 -4.98
C PHE A 42 3.38 17.83 -5.96
N ILE A 43 2.16 17.58 -5.48
CA ILE A 43 0.94 17.76 -6.27
C ILE A 43 0.78 19.22 -6.70
N ALA A 44 1.00 20.17 -5.79
CA ALA A 44 0.91 21.60 -6.09
C ALA A 44 1.93 22.03 -7.15
N PHE A 45 3.16 21.54 -7.06
CA PHE A 45 4.19 21.77 -8.08
C PHE A 45 3.80 21.18 -9.44
N ALA A 46 3.29 19.95 -9.47
CA ALA A 46 2.85 19.30 -10.70
C ALA A 46 1.70 20.05 -11.38
N PHE A 47 0.73 20.57 -10.60
CA PHE A 47 -0.41 21.30 -11.14
C PHE A 47 -0.17 22.79 -11.38
N ARG A 48 0.96 23.34 -10.95
CA ARG A 48 1.28 24.76 -11.18
C ARG A 48 1.15 25.14 -12.65
N TYR A 49 1.88 24.45 -13.53
CA TYR A 49 1.90 24.76 -14.96
C TYR A 49 0.51 24.66 -15.64
N PRO A 50 -0.25 23.55 -15.51
CA PRO A 50 -1.56 23.46 -16.15
C PRO A 50 -2.57 24.48 -15.60
N ILE A 51 -2.53 24.77 -14.30
CA ILE A 51 -3.40 25.78 -13.68
C ILE A 51 -3.11 27.18 -14.26
N ASP A 52 -1.83 27.56 -14.35
CA ASP A 52 -1.44 28.89 -14.84
C ASP A 52 -1.72 29.05 -16.35
N LEU A 53 -1.56 27.98 -17.12
CA LEU A 53 -1.93 27.94 -18.54
C LEU A 53 -3.43 28.18 -18.73
N ILE A 54 -4.28 27.58 -17.90
CA ILE A 54 -5.73 27.75 -18.02
C ILE A 54 -6.18 29.09 -17.46
N GLN A 55 -5.58 29.55 -16.37
CA GLN A 55 -5.82 30.86 -15.81
C GLN A 55 -5.50 31.97 -16.82
N SER A 56 -4.39 31.88 -17.54
CA SER A 56 -4.02 32.85 -18.56
C SER A 56 -4.94 32.81 -19.79
N LYS A 57 -5.38 31.62 -20.23
CA LYS A 57 -6.30 31.47 -21.37
C LYS A 57 -7.73 31.92 -21.06
N LEU A 58 -8.27 31.57 -19.89
CA LEU A 58 -9.66 31.84 -19.51
C LEU A 58 -9.83 33.13 -18.70
N LYS A 59 -8.74 33.78 -18.28
CA LYS A 59 -8.72 35.01 -17.47
C LYS A 59 -9.56 34.96 -16.19
N ILE A 60 -9.73 33.77 -15.62
CA ILE A 60 -10.45 33.53 -14.35
C ILE A 60 -9.49 33.52 -13.16
N ARG A 61 -10.02 33.63 -11.93
CA ARG A 61 -9.18 33.59 -10.71
C ARG A 61 -8.47 32.25 -10.59
N ARG A 62 -7.15 32.26 -10.39
CA ARG A 62 -6.31 31.06 -10.21
C ARG A 62 -6.88 30.08 -9.17
N VAL A 63 -7.41 30.62 -8.07
CA VAL A 63 -8.03 29.83 -6.99
C VAL A 63 -9.16 28.94 -7.51
N ILE A 64 -10.02 29.45 -8.40
CA ILE A 64 -11.14 28.69 -8.98
C ILE A 64 -10.60 27.58 -9.88
N VAL A 65 -9.62 27.88 -10.73
CA VAL A 65 -8.97 26.88 -11.60
C VAL A 65 -8.33 25.78 -10.77
N ALA A 66 -7.61 26.13 -9.71
CA ALA A 66 -6.96 25.19 -8.80
C ALA A 66 -7.96 24.26 -8.13
N ILE A 67 -9.07 24.79 -7.61
CA ILE A 67 -10.12 23.98 -6.98
C ILE A 67 -10.70 22.99 -7.98
N ILE A 68 -11.07 23.45 -9.19
CA ILE A 68 -11.65 22.59 -10.22
C ILE A 68 -10.66 21.47 -10.61
N PHE A 69 -9.38 21.81 -10.82
CA PHE A 69 -8.34 20.84 -11.16
C PHE A 69 -8.14 19.79 -10.08
N LEU A 70 -8.05 20.22 -8.81
CA LEU A 70 -7.84 19.30 -7.71
C LEU A 70 -9.06 18.41 -7.47
N VAL A 71 -10.28 18.96 -7.55
CA VAL A 71 -11.51 18.16 -7.46
C VAL A 71 -11.54 17.12 -8.56
N PHE A 72 -11.27 17.51 -9.81
CA PHE A 72 -11.22 16.59 -10.94
C PHE A 72 -10.13 15.52 -10.75
N PHE A 73 -8.93 15.92 -10.33
CA PHE A 73 -7.83 14.99 -10.07
C PHE A 73 -8.20 13.96 -9.01
N TYR A 74 -8.71 14.39 -7.85
CA TYR A 74 -9.09 13.46 -6.79
C TYR A 74 -10.31 12.61 -7.13
N ALA A 75 -11.23 13.11 -7.96
CA ALA A 75 -12.31 12.30 -8.51
C ALA A 75 -11.77 11.18 -9.42
N VAL A 76 -10.81 11.49 -10.29
CA VAL A 76 -10.14 10.48 -11.14
C VAL A 76 -9.37 9.48 -10.28
N VAL A 77 -8.60 9.94 -9.28
CA VAL A 77 -7.89 9.05 -8.35
C VAL A 77 -8.87 8.14 -7.62
N GLY A 78 -9.97 8.67 -7.10
CA GLY A 78 -11.01 7.89 -6.43
C GLY A 78 -11.64 6.83 -7.34
N LEU A 79 -11.95 7.20 -8.59
CA LEU A 79 -12.45 6.27 -9.60
C LEU A 79 -11.44 5.17 -9.92
N LEU A 80 -10.16 5.51 -10.13
CA LEU A 80 -9.11 4.53 -10.40
C LEU A 80 -8.93 3.56 -9.24
N LEU A 81 -8.90 4.07 -7.99
CA LEU A 81 -8.84 3.24 -6.80
C LEU A 81 -10.04 2.30 -6.69
N SER A 82 -11.24 2.78 -7.01
CA SER A 82 -12.45 1.96 -7.02
C SER A 82 -12.39 0.86 -8.08
N LEU A 83 -11.96 1.16 -9.31
CA LEU A 83 -11.82 0.19 -10.39
C LEU A 83 -10.77 -0.88 -10.08
N ILE A 84 -9.62 -0.47 -9.55
CA ILE A 84 -8.56 -1.40 -9.12
C ILE A 84 -9.09 -2.27 -7.98
N GLY A 85 -9.73 -1.67 -6.98
CA GLY A 85 -10.31 -2.39 -5.86
C GLY A 85 -11.33 -3.44 -6.31
N PHE A 86 -12.24 -3.06 -7.22
CA PHE A 86 -13.23 -3.98 -7.78
C PHE A 86 -12.58 -5.13 -8.58
N LYS A 87 -11.60 -4.83 -9.43
CA LYS A 87 -10.90 -5.85 -10.22
C LYS A 87 -10.16 -6.84 -9.33
N VAL A 88 -9.42 -6.35 -8.34
CA VAL A 88 -8.68 -7.18 -7.37
C VAL A 88 -9.65 -8.03 -6.57
N PHE A 89 -10.74 -7.43 -6.06
CA PHE A 89 -11.75 -8.16 -5.29
C PHE A 89 -12.38 -9.30 -6.11
N ASN A 90 -12.79 -9.03 -7.35
CA ASN A 90 -13.38 -10.06 -8.21
C ASN A 90 -12.38 -11.15 -8.57
N SER A 91 -11.13 -10.82 -8.88
CA SER A 91 -10.11 -11.84 -9.16
C SER A 91 -9.86 -12.74 -7.96
N ILE A 92 -9.84 -12.18 -6.75
CA ILE A 92 -9.71 -12.97 -5.53
C ILE A 92 -10.96 -13.85 -5.33
N ALA A 93 -12.16 -13.27 -5.46
CA ALA A 93 -13.41 -14.00 -5.30
C ALA A 93 -13.53 -15.16 -6.30
N GLU A 94 -13.17 -14.94 -7.57
CA GLU A 94 -13.17 -15.96 -8.61
C GLU A 94 -12.22 -17.11 -8.25
N LEU A 95 -11.00 -16.82 -7.79
CA LEU A 95 -10.08 -17.85 -7.31
C LEU A 95 -10.66 -18.68 -6.16
N PHE A 96 -11.35 -18.04 -5.22
CA PHE A 96 -12.01 -18.72 -4.10
C PHE A 96 -13.15 -19.66 -4.54
N TYR A 97 -13.92 -19.28 -5.56
CA TYR A 97 -15.02 -20.12 -6.05
C TYR A 97 -14.54 -21.21 -7.02
N SER A 98 -13.52 -20.92 -7.84
CA SER A 98 -13.04 -21.84 -8.87
C SER A 98 -12.13 -22.94 -8.33
N LEU A 99 -11.35 -22.69 -7.26
CA LEU A 99 -10.42 -23.68 -6.72
C LEU A 99 -11.11 -24.92 -6.14
N PRO A 100 -12.14 -24.81 -5.28
CA PRO A 100 -12.87 -25.98 -4.78
C PRO A 100 -13.55 -26.75 -5.90
N ALA A 101 -14.21 -26.04 -6.83
CA ALA A 101 -14.89 -26.66 -7.96
C ALA A 101 -13.93 -27.43 -8.88
N LEU A 102 -12.72 -26.91 -9.10
CA LEU A 102 -11.69 -27.57 -9.89
C LEU A 102 -11.17 -28.85 -9.20
N TYR A 103 -11.09 -28.84 -7.86
CA TYR A 103 -10.76 -30.03 -7.08
C TYR A 103 -11.84 -31.10 -7.19
N ASP A 104 -13.08 -30.76 -6.81
CA ASP A 104 -14.21 -31.70 -6.73
C ASP A 104 -14.57 -32.28 -8.10
N GLN A 105 -14.51 -31.48 -9.17
CA GLN A 105 -15.02 -31.88 -10.49
C GLN A 105 -13.96 -32.46 -11.42
N THR A 106 -12.66 -32.19 -11.18
CA THR A 106 -11.60 -32.55 -12.14
C THR A 106 -10.46 -33.30 -11.48
N ILE A 107 -9.89 -32.79 -10.39
CA ILE A 107 -8.69 -33.38 -9.77
C ILE A 107 -9.05 -34.68 -9.03
N GLU A 108 -10.05 -34.65 -8.15
CA GLU A 108 -10.44 -35.83 -7.36
C GLU A 108 -10.87 -37.02 -8.24
N PRO A 109 -11.76 -36.86 -9.25
CA PRO A 109 -12.15 -37.96 -10.11
C PRO A 109 -10.99 -38.54 -10.93
N ALA A 110 -10.07 -37.69 -11.40
CA ALA A 110 -8.90 -38.14 -12.17
C ALA A 110 -7.95 -38.96 -11.30
N ILE A 111 -7.68 -38.51 -10.06
CA ILE A 111 -6.85 -39.22 -9.10
C ILE A 111 -7.47 -40.58 -8.73
N ASN A 112 -8.77 -40.59 -8.40
CA ASN A 112 -9.49 -41.81 -8.06
C ASN A 112 -9.51 -42.80 -9.24
N THR A 113 -9.72 -42.32 -10.47
CA THR A 113 -9.69 -43.17 -11.67
C THR A 113 -8.32 -43.82 -11.87
N ILE A 114 -7.23 -43.08 -11.65
CA ILE A 114 -5.87 -43.61 -11.77
C ILE A 114 -5.61 -44.66 -10.68
N ALA A 115 -6.03 -44.38 -9.45
CA ALA A 115 -5.88 -45.30 -8.32
C ALA A 115 -6.67 -46.59 -8.54
N ASP A 116 -7.94 -46.50 -8.95
CA ASP A 116 -8.78 -47.66 -9.26
C ASP A 116 -8.15 -48.53 -10.36
N ASN A 117 -7.61 -47.92 -11.41
CA ASN A 117 -6.92 -48.64 -12.48
C ASN A 117 -5.63 -49.34 -11.99
N LEU A 118 -4.88 -48.73 -11.08
CA LEU A 118 -3.68 -49.32 -10.48
C LEU A 118 -4.04 -50.52 -9.58
N ILE A 119 -5.07 -50.39 -8.75
CA ILE A 119 -5.55 -51.45 -7.87
C ILE A 119 -6.06 -52.64 -8.69
N LEU A 120 -6.78 -52.38 -9.79
CA LEU A 120 -7.27 -53.43 -10.69
C LEU A 120 -6.15 -54.25 -11.35
N HIS A 121 -5.03 -53.61 -11.73
CA HIS A 121 -3.90 -54.31 -12.34
C HIS A 121 -2.94 -54.93 -11.31
N PHE A 122 -2.89 -54.37 -10.11
CA PHE A 122 -1.98 -54.79 -9.05
C PHE A 122 -2.70 -54.84 -7.69
N PRO A 123 -3.49 -55.88 -7.40
CA PRO A 123 -4.27 -55.97 -6.16
C PRO A 123 -3.40 -56.03 -4.89
N GLY A 124 -2.13 -56.46 -5.01
CA GLY A 124 -1.19 -56.53 -3.88
C GLY A 124 -0.72 -55.18 -3.34
N ILE A 125 -1.04 -54.06 -4.01
CA ILE A 125 -0.65 -52.71 -3.57
C ILE A 125 -1.81 -51.86 -3.06
N GLN A 126 -3.02 -52.43 -2.92
CA GLN A 126 -4.23 -51.68 -2.56
C GLN A 126 -4.05 -50.81 -1.32
N THR A 127 -3.53 -51.36 -0.23
CA THR A 127 -3.33 -50.62 1.03
C THR A 127 -2.37 -49.44 0.86
N TYR A 128 -1.31 -49.58 0.06
CA TYR A 128 -0.36 -48.50 -0.21
C TYR A 128 -0.97 -47.40 -1.09
N VAL A 129 -1.84 -47.77 -2.05
CA VAL A 129 -2.55 -46.81 -2.90
C VAL A 129 -3.58 -46.04 -2.09
N GLU A 130 -4.35 -46.70 -1.22
CA GLU A 130 -5.33 -46.05 -0.34
C GLU A 130 -4.68 -45.09 0.66
N GLU A 131 -3.56 -45.48 1.29
CA GLU A 131 -2.78 -44.57 2.16
C GLU A 131 -2.25 -43.36 1.38
N PHE A 132 -1.70 -43.58 0.19
CA PHE A 132 -1.20 -42.50 -0.66
C PHE A 132 -2.29 -41.51 -1.09
N LEU A 133 -3.49 -42.01 -1.40
CA LEU A 133 -4.65 -41.17 -1.72
C LEU A 133 -5.07 -40.31 -0.53
N TYR A 134 -5.09 -40.90 0.68
CA TYR A 134 -5.42 -40.17 1.90
C TYR A 134 -4.44 -39.02 2.15
N ASP A 135 -3.14 -39.28 2.03
CA ASP A 135 -2.09 -38.28 2.21
C ASP A 135 -2.14 -37.15 1.17
N ILE A 136 -2.46 -37.49 -0.09
CA ILE A 136 -2.66 -36.49 -1.15
C ILE A 136 -3.85 -35.59 -0.83
N ASN A 137 -4.99 -36.19 -0.46
CA ASN A 137 -6.19 -35.42 -0.16
C ASN A 137 -5.94 -34.47 1.01
N ASP A 138 -5.32 -34.93 2.10
CA ASP A 138 -5.00 -34.08 3.25
C ASP A 138 -4.00 -32.96 2.89
N THR A 139 -3.01 -33.25 2.04
CA THR A 139 -2.06 -32.25 1.54
C THR A 139 -2.77 -31.19 0.69
N ILE A 140 -3.69 -31.57 -0.20
CA ILE A 140 -4.43 -30.63 -1.05
C ILE A 140 -5.38 -29.79 -0.19
N PHE A 141 -6.13 -30.41 0.72
CA PHE A 141 -7.02 -29.70 1.64
C PHE A 141 -6.25 -28.70 2.53
N SER A 142 -5.08 -29.10 3.05
CA SER A 142 -4.25 -28.21 3.87
C SER A 142 -3.69 -27.03 3.05
N PHE A 143 -3.32 -27.25 1.79
CA PHE A 143 -2.91 -26.19 0.86
C PHE A 143 -4.05 -25.19 0.60
N VAL A 144 -5.25 -25.69 0.24
CA VAL A 144 -6.44 -24.84 0.01
C VAL A 144 -6.79 -24.04 1.26
N LYS A 145 -6.74 -24.66 2.44
CA LYS A 145 -6.99 -24.00 3.73
C LYS A 145 -5.96 -22.90 4.02
N THR A 146 -4.69 -23.15 3.73
CA THR A 146 -3.59 -22.19 3.94
C THR A 146 -3.71 -20.99 3.00
N MET A 147 -4.03 -21.24 1.72
CA MET A 147 -4.31 -20.18 0.75
C MET A 147 -5.52 -19.35 1.17
N SER A 148 -6.60 -20.00 1.59
CA SER A 148 -7.80 -19.33 2.08
C SER A 148 -7.52 -18.47 3.31
N SER A 149 -6.79 -19.00 4.29
CA SER A 149 -6.38 -18.26 5.50
C SER A 149 -5.48 -17.08 5.17
N THR A 150 -4.53 -17.26 4.25
CA THR A 150 -3.62 -16.18 3.81
C THR A 150 -4.39 -15.06 3.13
N ALA A 151 -5.31 -15.39 2.23
CA ALA A 151 -6.14 -14.40 1.55
C ALA A 151 -7.08 -13.66 2.53
N VAL A 152 -7.74 -14.37 3.45
CA VAL A 152 -8.55 -13.73 4.51
C VAL A 152 -7.70 -12.83 5.40
N THR A 153 -6.50 -13.27 5.80
CA THR A 153 -5.57 -12.49 6.63
C THR A 153 -5.05 -11.26 5.88
N GLY A 154 -4.79 -11.38 4.58
CA GLY A 154 -4.42 -10.26 3.72
C GLY A 154 -5.54 -9.21 3.66
N ILE A 155 -6.78 -9.64 3.43
CA ILE A 155 -7.95 -8.75 3.37
C ILE A 155 -8.18 -8.06 4.72
N THR A 156 -8.17 -8.81 5.83
CA THR A 156 -8.36 -8.23 7.17
C THR A 156 -7.20 -7.30 7.56
N GLY A 157 -5.97 -7.61 7.15
CA GLY A 157 -4.81 -6.75 7.35
C GLY A 157 -4.93 -5.41 6.61
N ILE A 158 -5.41 -5.43 5.36
CA ILE A 158 -5.70 -4.20 4.60
C ILE A 158 -6.85 -3.42 5.24
N ALA A 159 -7.94 -4.11 5.60
CA ALA A 159 -9.11 -3.49 6.25
C ALA A 159 -8.74 -2.81 7.58
N GLY A 160 -7.86 -3.43 8.38
CA GLY A 160 -7.35 -2.86 9.63
C GLY A 160 -6.53 -1.59 9.44
N GLN A 161 -5.84 -1.43 8.30
CA GLN A 161 -5.05 -0.24 7.97
C GLN A 161 -5.87 0.85 7.27
N LEU A 162 -7.07 0.52 6.79
CA LEU A 162 -7.93 1.42 6.02
C LEU A 162 -8.22 2.75 6.75
N PRO A 163 -8.54 2.78 8.07
CA PRO A 163 -8.77 4.05 8.77
C PRO A 163 -7.53 4.96 8.75
N SER A 164 -6.34 4.40 8.98
CA SER A 164 -5.09 5.18 8.96
C SER A 164 -4.79 5.72 7.55
N LEU A 165 -5.00 4.91 6.52
CA LEU A 165 -4.83 5.33 5.12
C LEU A 165 -5.81 6.44 4.74
N LEU A 166 -7.09 6.33 5.15
CA LEU A 166 -8.10 7.36 4.91
C LEU A 166 -7.71 8.68 5.56
N ILE A 167 -7.24 8.65 6.81
CA ILE A 167 -6.76 9.86 7.50
C ILE A 167 -5.60 10.48 6.70
N LYS A 168 -4.57 9.70 6.35
CA LYS A 168 -3.43 10.20 5.56
C LYS A 168 -3.88 10.76 4.21
N PHE A 169 -4.85 10.13 3.56
CA PHE A 169 -5.39 10.56 2.28
C PHE A 169 -6.14 11.89 2.40
N ILE A 170 -7.00 12.05 3.41
CA ILE A 170 -7.69 13.31 3.70
C ILE A 170 -6.69 14.43 3.98
N PHE A 171 -5.68 14.20 4.83
CA PHE A 171 -4.63 15.18 5.08
C PHE A 171 -3.86 15.55 3.81
N THR A 172 -3.60 14.57 2.94
CA THR A 172 -2.94 14.82 1.65
C THR A 172 -3.81 15.68 0.75
N ILE A 173 -5.12 15.42 0.67
CA ILE A 173 -6.07 16.25 -0.07
C ILE A 173 -6.03 17.67 0.46
N VAL A 174 -6.26 17.85 1.76
CA VAL A 174 -6.29 19.16 2.41
C VAL A 174 -4.98 19.92 2.15
N ALA A 175 -3.83 19.29 2.39
CA ALA A 175 -2.53 19.88 2.14
C ALA A 175 -2.36 20.28 0.66
N SER A 176 -2.76 19.42 -0.29
CA SER A 176 -2.68 19.72 -1.72
C SER A 176 -3.50 20.94 -2.10
N PHE A 177 -4.71 21.08 -1.54
CA PHE A 177 -5.53 22.28 -1.74
C PHE A 177 -4.83 23.53 -1.23
N PHE A 178 -4.35 23.52 0.01
CA PHE A 178 -3.64 24.66 0.59
C PHE A 178 -2.40 25.05 -0.23
N PHE A 179 -1.51 24.10 -0.51
CA PHE A 179 -0.27 24.37 -1.25
C PHE A 179 -0.53 24.78 -2.69
N THR A 180 -1.54 24.23 -3.36
CA THR A 180 -1.83 24.59 -4.75
C THR A 180 -2.45 25.99 -4.83
N ILE A 181 -3.41 26.30 -3.97
CA ILE A 181 -4.10 27.61 -3.96
C ILE A 181 -3.11 28.73 -3.62
N ASP A 182 -2.30 28.55 -2.57
CA ASP A 182 -1.39 29.58 -2.07
C ASP A 182 0.05 29.44 -2.58
N PHE A 183 0.27 28.62 -3.62
CA PHE A 183 1.58 28.29 -4.18
C PHE A 183 2.53 29.49 -4.30
N TYR A 184 2.07 30.58 -4.93
CA TYR A 184 2.86 31.79 -5.13
C TYR A 184 3.12 32.58 -3.84
N LYS A 185 2.14 32.67 -2.94
CA LYS A 185 2.32 33.33 -1.63
C LYS A 185 3.37 32.61 -0.79
N ILE A 186 3.35 31.28 -0.82
CA ILE A 186 4.32 30.44 -0.10
C ILE A 186 5.71 30.60 -0.71
N GLY A 187 5.83 30.57 -2.05
CA GLY A 187 7.09 30.82 -2.74
C GLY A 187 7.67 32.20 -2.42
N ASP A 188 6.85 33.26 -2.48
CA ASP A 188 7.27 34.62 -2.18
C ASP A 188 7.71 34.78 -0.72
N PHE A 189 7.03 34.10 0.22
CA PHE A 189 7.42 34.11 1.62
C PHE A 189 8.80 33.48 1.82
N ILE A 190 9.04 32.30 1.22
CA ILE A 190 10.33 31.58 1.31
C ILE A 190 11.45 32.42 0.69
N MET A 191 11.22 33.02 -0.48
CA MET A 191 12.22 33.85 -1.16
C MET A 191 12.58 35.11 -0.38
N LYS A 192 11.69 35.60 0.51
CA LYS A 192 11.97 36.75 1.38
C LYS A 192 12.76 36.41 2.65
N GLN A 193 12.98 35.13 2.95
CA GLN A 193 13.75 34.70 4.13
C GLN A 193 15.26 34.54 3.84
N PHE A 194 15.67 34.65 2.58
CA PHE A 194 17.06 34.59 2.12
C PHE A 194 17.45 35.91 1.46
#